data_AF-A0A525VXH0-F1
#
_entry.id   AF-A0A525VXH0-F1
#
_cell.length_a   1.000
_cell.length_b   1.000
_cell.length_c   1.000
_cell.angle_alpha   90.00
_cell.angle_beta   90.00
_cell.angle_gamma   90.00
#
_symmetry.space_group_name_H-M   'P 1'
#
loop_
_entity.id
_entity.type
_entity.pdbx_description
1 polymer ?
#
loop_
_entity_poly.entity_id
_entity_poly.type
_entity_poly.pdbx_seq_one_letter_code
_entity_poly.pdbx_strand_id
1 'polypeptide(L)'
;MTESTQHADQSDGLADQRAGSGIVVLTAAMQLLHMNRQATELAKKINAAEQAGSAARSAHGVLPTALTELCGEIIKALHVRTEAKDWEQFEL
;
A
#
# COMPACT_ATOMS: atom_id res chain seq x y z
N MET A 1 28.45 9.27 36.21
CA MET A 1 28.63 9.11 34.74
C MET A 1 27.75 7.95 34.31
N THR A 2 26.65 8.22 33.59
CA THR A 2 25.98 7.38 32.55
C THR A 2 24.49 7.78 32.46
N GLU A 3 24.20 8.95 31.88
CA GLU A 3 22.87 9.33 31.41
C GLU A 3 23.02 9.95 30.02
N SER A 4 23.29 9.14 28.98
CA SER A 4 23.44 9.68 27.62
C SER A 4 23.19 8.66 26.50
N THR A 5 22.22 7.74 26.62
CA THR A 5 21.97 6.79 25.51
C THR A 5 20.51 6.45 25.20
N GLN A 6 19.52 7.06 25.87
CA GLN A 6 18.10 6.72 25.64
C GLN A 6 17.39 7.63 24.61
N HIS A 7 18.02 8.69 24.09
CA HIS A 7 17.36 9.63 23.18
C HIS A 7 17.39 9.24 21.70
N ALA A 8 18.38 8.45 21.24
CA ALA A 8 18.52 8.13 19.81
C ALA A 8 17.43 7.18 19.28
N ASP A 9 16.91 6.29 20.13
CA ASP A 9 15.92 5.27 19.74
C ASP A 9 14.48 5.84 19.66
N GLN A 10 14.19 6.87 20.46
CA GLN A 10 12.89 7.56 20.42
C GLN A 10 12.70 8.41 19.16
N SER A 11 13.77 8.99 18.61
CA SER A 11 13.70 9.81 17.40
C SER A 11 13.34 9.01 16.15
N ASP A 12 13.80 7.77 16.03
CA ASP A 12 13.48 6.91 14.88
C ASP A 12 12.00 6.51 14.89
N GLY A 13 11.46 6.19 16.09
CA GLY A 13 10.03 5.95 16.28
C GLY A 13 9.16 7.17 16.03
N LEU A 14 9.60 8.38 16.40
CA LEU A 14 8.85 9.63 16.17
C LEU A 14 8.88 10.08 14.70
N ALA A 15 9.95 9.78 13.95
CA ALA A 15 10.02 9.98 12.51
C ALA A 15 9.14 8.97 11.76
N ASP A 16 9.08 7.72 12.22
CA ASP A 16 8.17 6.69 11.69
C ASP A 16 6.68 7.03 11.98
N GLN A 17 6.38 7.66 13.12
CA GLN A 17 5.03 8.15 13.43
C GLN A 17 4.57 9.33 12.56
N ARG A 18 5.51 10.11 11.99
CA ARG A 18 5.22 11.11 10.95
C ARG A 18 5.15 10.51 9.55
N ALA A 19 5.49 9.24 9.38
CA ALA A 19 5.40 8.61 8.08
C ALA A 19 3.91 8.52 7.72
N GLY A 20 3.50 9.37 6.79
CA GLY A 20 2.13 9.42 6.30
C GLY A 20 1.68 8.09 5.71
N SER A 21 0.45 8.07 5.18
CA SER A 21 -0.19 6.88 4.63
C SER A 21 0.71 6.10 3.65
N GLY A 22 0.54 4.78 3.62
CA GLY A 22 1.07 3.95 2.54
C GLY A 22 0.46 4.36 1.21
N ILE A 23 1.29 4.62 0.21
CA ILE A 23 0.86 5.05 -1.13
C ILE A 23 1.32 4.01 -2.15
N VAL A 24 0.38 3.60 -2.99
CA VAL A 24 0.60 2.74 -4.17
C VAL A 24 0.04 3.49 -5.38
N VAL A 25 0.85 3.64 -6.43
CA VAL A 25 0.47 4.26 -7.69
C VAL A 25 0.58 3.21 -8.79
N LEU A 26 -0.53 2.99 -9.49
CA LEU A 26 -0.67 2.01 -10.57
C LEU A 26 -1.06 2.70 -11.88
N THR A 27 -0.67 2.13 -13.01
CA THR A 27 -1.31 2.43 -14.30
C THR A 27 -2.72 1.86 -14.34
N ALA A 28 -3.56 2.32 -15.29
CA ALA A 28 -4.87 1.72 -15.55
C ALA A 28 -4.78 0.23 -15.96
N ALA A 29 -3.63 -0.20 -16.48
CA ALA A 29 -3.32 -1.60 -16.79
C ALA A 29 -2.74 -2.37 -15.58
N MET A 30 -2.90 -1.87 -14.35
CA MET A 30 -2.41 -2.46 -13.11
C MET A 30 -0.87 -2.62 -13.00
N GLN A 31 -0.11 -1.78 -13.70
CA GLN A 31 1.35 -1.80 -13.59
C GLN A 31 1.82 -0.87 -12.47
N LEU A 32 2.66 -1.37 -11.58
CA LEU A 32 3.18 -0.59 -10.45
C LEU A 32 4.16 0.49 -10.92
N LEU A 33 3.82 1.75 -10.63
CA LEU A 33 4.67 2.91 -10.90
C LEU A 33 5.42 3.36 -9.65
N HIS A 34 4.74 3.38 -8.50
CA HIS A 34 5.33 3.81 -7.24
C HIS A 34 4.72 3.07 -6.07
N MET A 35 5.56 2.70 -5.11
CA MET A 35 5.15 2.25 -3.79
C MET A 35 6.10 2.86 -2.77
N ASN A 36 5.55 3.59 -1.79
CA ASN A 36 6.39 4.18 -0.74
C ASN A 36 6.80 3.12 0.31
N ARG A 37 7.72 3.48 1.21
CA ARG A 37 8.22 2.56 2.24
C ARG A 37 7.10 2.01 3.12
N GLN A 38 6.16 2.85 3.54
CA GLN A 38 5.05 2.44 4.42
C GLN A 38 4.15 1.39 3.75
N ALA A 39 3.79 1.59 2.48
CA ALA A 39 3.06 0.60 1.70
C ALA A 39 3.87 -0.69 1.50
N THR A 40 5.18 -0.58 1.28
CA THR A 40 6.07 -1.73 1.13
C THR A 40 6.12 -2.59 2.40
N GLU A 41 6.28 -1.96 3.56
CA GLU A 41 6.33 -2.67 4.85
C GLU A 41 4.98 -3.30 5.19
N LEU A 42 3.87 -2.63 4.89
CA LEU A 42 2.54 -3.22 5.03
C LEU A 42 2.35 -4.41 4.10
N ALA A 43 2.76 -4.28 2.83
CA ALA A 43 2.68 -5.36 1.86
C ALA A 43 3.48 -6.60 2.29
N LYS A 44 4.66 -6.42 2.89
CA LYS A 44 5.43 -7.53 3.49
C LYS A 44 4.65 -8.24 4.60
N LYS A 45 4.00 -7.49 5.49
CA LYS A 45 3.18 -8.06 6.58
C LYS A 45 1.99 -8.84 6.05
N ILE A 46 1.29 -8.31 5.05
CA ILE A 46 0.16 -8.99 4.39
C ILE A 46 0.65 -10.29 3.73
N ASN A 47 1.72 -10.22 2.93
CA ASN A 47 2.31 -11.40 2.29
C ASN A 47 2.73 -12.47 3.31
N ALA A 48 3.32 -12.08 4.44
CA ALA A 48 3.70 -13.01 5.50
C ALA A 48 2.46 -13.67 6.14
N ALA A 49 1.37 -12.93 6.32
CA ALA A 49 0.11 -13.48 6.82
C ALA A 49 -0.55 -14.44 5.82
N GLU A 50 -0.52 -14.13 4.51
CA GLU A 50 -1.01 -15.00 3.44
C GLU A 50 -0.18 -16.30 3.33
N GLN A 51 1.14 -16.21 3.52
CA GLN A 51 2.08 -17.34 3.37
C GLN A 51 2.21 -18.23 4.62
N ALA A 52 1.70 -17.79 5.78
CA ALA A 52 1.71 -18.60 7.00
C ALA A 52 0.98 -19.97 6.86
N GLY A 53 0.21 -20.16 5.78
CA GLY A 53 -0.44 -21.43 5.43
C GLY A 53 0.15 -22.18 4.22
N SER A 54 1.12 -21.64 3.48
CA SER A 54 1.68 -22.28 2.28
C SER A 54 3.09 -21.79 1.97
N ALA A 55 4.01 -22.73 1.71
CA ALA A 55 5.44 -22.50 1.46
C ALA A 55 5.73 -21.88 0.06
N ALA A 56 4.93 -20.90 -0.36
CA ALA A 56 5.13 -20.19 -1.62
C ALA A 56 6.03 -18.97 -1.39
N ARG A 57 7.14 -18.93 -2.13
CA ARG A 57 8.18 -17.90 -2.08
C ARG A 57 7.58 -16.50 -2.17
N SER A 58 7.97 -15.64 -1.23
CA SER A 58 7.76 -14.19 -1.28
C SER A 58 8.18 -13.66 -2.65
N ALA A 59 7.20 -13.32 -3.48
CA ALA A 59 7.44 -12.69 -4.76
C ALA A 59 7.82 -11.23 -4.48
N HIS A 60 9.12 -10.98 -4.32
CA HIS A 60 9.65 -9.64 -4.12
C HIS A 60 9.24 -8.75 -5.31
N GLY A 61 8.49 -7.68 -5.02
CA GLY A 61 8.04 -6.70 -6.01
C GLY A 61 6.61 -6.91 -6.55
N VAL A 62 5.93 -7.99 -6.15
CA VAL A 62 4.52 -8.22 -6.52
C VAL A 62 3.63 -7.80 -5.36
N LEU A 63 2.55 -7.08 -5.67
CA LEU A 63 1.55 -6.68 -4.67
C LEU A 63 0.94 -7.94 -4.03
N PRO A 64 0.62 -7.93 -2.73
CA PRO A 64 -0.10 -9.03 -2.08
C PRO A 64 -1.40 -9.35 -2.81
N THR A 65 -1.87 -10.59 -2.66
CA THR A 65 -3.05 -11.08 -3.39
C THR A 65 -4.27 -10.23 -3.07
N ALA A 66 -4.53 -10.00 -1.77
CA ALA A 66 -5.63 -9.16 -1.32
C ALA A 66 -5.58 -7.73 -1.87
N LEU A 67 -4.38 -7.17 -2.03
CA LEU A 67 -4.21 -5.82 -2.57
C LEU A 67 -4.42 -5.79 -4.08
N THR A 68 -3.96 -6.83 -4.79
CA THR A 68 -4.18 -6.97 -6.24
C THR A 68 -5.67 -7.10 -6.56
N GLU A 69 -6.40 -7.90 -5.79
CA GLU A 69 -7.86 -8.07 -5.94
C GLU A 69 -8.60 -6.74 -5.72
N LEU A 70 -8.29 -6.04 -4.62
CA LEU A 70 -8.87 -4.73 -4.31
C LEU A 70 -8.60 -3.70 -5.42
N CYS A 71 -7.37 -3.62 -5.91
CA CYS A 71 -7.03 -2.71 -7.01
C CYS A 71 -7.82 -3.07 -8.29
N GLY A 72 -8.07 -4.36 -8.55
CA GLY A 72 -8.89 -4.80 -9.68
C GLY A 72 -10.34 -4.38 -9.54
N GLU A 73 -10.92 -4.47 -8.34
CA GLU A 73 -12.28 -3.99 -8.07
C GLU A 73 -12.42 -2.48 -8.24
N ILE A 74 -11.44 -1.71 -7.73
CA ILE A 74 -11.40 -0.25 -7.90
C ILE A 74 -11.37 0.11 -9.39
N ILE A 75 -10.51 -0.53 -10.19
CA ILE A 75 -10.40 -0.24 -11.62
C ILE A 75 -11.70 -0.59 -12.36
N LYS A 76 -12.36 -1.70 -12.01
CA LYS A 76 -13.68 -2.04 -12.56
C LYS A 76 -14.72 -0.98 -12.22
N ALA A 77 -14.77 -0.54 -10.96
CA ALA A 77 -15.69 0.50 -10.52
C ALA A 77 -15.43 1.85 -11.21
N LEU A 78 -14.16 2.18 -11.48
CA LEU A 78 -13.78 3.38 -12.23
C LEU A 78 -14.13 3.26 -13.72
N HIS A 79 -13.93 2.10 -14.36
CA HIS A 79 -14.29 1.89 -15.76
C HIS A 79 -15.79 2.00 -16.02
N VAL A 80 -16.63 1.46 -15.13
CA VAL A 80 -18.09 1.60 -15.22
C VAL A 80 -18.52 3.07 -15.26
N ARG A 81 -17.80 3.95 -14.55
CA ARG A 81 -18.09 5.39 -14.47
C ARG A 81 -17.61 6.19 -15.68
N THR A 82 -16.67 5.65 -16.46
CA THR A 82 -16.22 6.29 -17.71
C THR A 82 -17.12 5.97 -18.91
N GLU A 83 -17.90 4.89 -18.86
CA GLU A 83 -18.85 4.52 -19.93
C GLU A 83 -20.22 5.18 -19.75
N ALA A 84 -20.62 5.46 -18.51
CA ALA A 84 -21.82 6.21 -18.21
C ALA A 84 -21.58 7.72 -18.37
N LYS A 85 -22.54 8.44 -18.98
CA LYS A 85 -22.60 9.91 -19.03
C LYS A 85 -22.84 10.54 -17.64
N ASP A 86 -22.15 10.08 -16.60
CA ASP A 86 -22.39 10.49 -15.21
C ASP A 86 -21.75 11.85 -14.85
N TRP A 87 -21.16 12.55 -15.83
CA TRP A 87 -20.64 13.90 -15.65
C TRP A 87 -21.75 14.93 -15.32
N GLU A 88 -23.02 14.60 -15.53
CA GLU A 88 -24.19 15.44 -15.17
C GLU A 88 -24.60 15.34 -13.69
N GLN A 89 -24.05 14.40 -12.90
CA GLN A 89 -24.50 14.16 -11.51
C GLN A 89 -23.63 14.78 -10.41
N PHE A 90 -22.61 15.57 -10.77
CA PHE A 90 -21.83 16.34 -9.79
C PHE A 90 -22.16 17.84 -9.90
N GLU A 91 -23.22 18.29 -9.20
CA GLU A 91 -23.24 19.65 -8.66
C GLU A 91 -22.50 19.64 -7.31
N LEU A 92 -21.55 20.56 -7.16
CA LEU A 92 -20.79 20.83 -5.93
C LEU A 92 -21.57 21.74 -4.98
#